data_AF-A0A453EGP0-F1
#
_entry.id   AF-A0A453EGP0-F1
#
_cell.length_a   1.000
_cell.length_b   1.000
_cell.length_c   1.000
_cell.angle_alpha   90.00
_cell.angle_beta   90.00
_cell.angle_gamma   90.00
#
_symmetry.space_group_name_H-M   'P 1'
#
loop_
_entity.id
_entity.type
_entity.pdbx_description
1 polymer ?
#
loop_
_entity_poly.entity_id
_entity_poly.type
_entity_poly.pdbx_seq_one_letter_code
_entity_poly.pdbx_strand_id
1 'polypeptide(L)'
;PHGPSLRRGRPTTGHPPEAPLSFSRTFDLAALRVPAAACASLERRLRGHLLNWPRVRNIARLPNDDGDGLVSLPTSPGSSSALPPTAVARREKLAREFNARGFVEFPILAKMSRPAGRTRREMKGRAAGGKETKHEKDKVYVVEVLEQGGEDDEDEWKGLVGEEGFGKGAWRGEPTRLLLLDEGHANRRVDELPEAVKVVLEHEANQGGPFAYELVQCQLTLFYDYWPMNEVLEALLPEGIIIPAGFETVGHIAHLNLRDEHLPYKTLIAQVVLDKNKPKIQTVVNKIDAIQNDYRTMQLEILAGHDSLVTTVIESGLRFQVDLATVYWNSRLSTERQRLVNNIFQNSDVVCDVFSGVGPIAISAAKKVKYVYANDLNPAAVEYLEQNIVLNKLERKIEMCSEES
;
A
#
# COMPACT_ATOMS: atom_id res chain seq x y z
N PRO A 1 -9.35 -7.95 19.21
CA PRO A 1 -9.63 -8.59 17.91
C PRO A 1 -10.74 -7.89 17.10
N HIS A 2 -11.01 -6.60 17.30
CA HIS A 2 -12.09 -5.92 16.57
C HIS A 2 -11.48 -4.79 15.73
N GLY A 3 -11.32 -5.05 14.43
CA GLY A 3 -11.16 -3.98 13.45
C GLY A 3 -12.49 -3.24 13.25
N PRO A 4 -12.47 -2.10 12.54
CA PRO A 4 -13.68 -1.32 12.26
C PRO A 4 -14.65 -2.16 11.43
N SER A 5 -15.93 -2.20 11.83
CA SER A 5 -16.97 -2.80 11.00
C SER A 5 -17.40 -1.79 9.94
N LEU A 6 -17.45 -2.21 8.68
CA LEU A 6 -18.06 -1.44 7.58
C LEU A 6 -19.43 -0.86 7.91
N ARG A 7 -20.21 -1.60 8.72
CA ARG A 7 -21.61 -1.25 9.04
C ARG A 7 -21.73 -0.19 10.13
N ARG A 8 -20.67 0.02 10.93
CA ARG A 8 -20.68 1.02 12.01
C ARG A 8 -20.25 2.41 11.54
N GLY A 9 -19.36 2.50 10.56
CA GLY A 9 -18.88 3.77 10.02
C GLY A 9 -19.93 4.44 9.15
N ARG A 10 -20.12 5.76 9.31
CA ARG A 10 -20.94 6.53 8.38
C ARG A 10 -20.15 6.84 7.10
N PRO A 11 -20.75 6.77 5.91
CA PRO A 11 -20.08 7.27 4.71
C PRO A 11 -19.88 8.79 4.84
N THR A 12 -18.77 9.30 4.30
CA THR A 12 -18.49 10.75 4.28
C THR A 12 -19.49 11.52 3.42
N THR A 13 -19.97 10.89 2.35
CA THR A 13 -21.05 11.40 1.49
C THR A 13 -22.37 10.71 1.87
N GLY A 14 -23.46 11.45 2.08
CA GLY A 14 -24.79 10.88 2.42
C GLY A 14 -25.40 9.94 1.36
N HIS A 15 -24.69 9.69 0.26
CA HIS A 15 -25.06 8.80 -0.82
C HIS A 15 -24.08 7.62 -0.92
N PRO A 16 -24.53 6.44 -1.40
CA PRO A 16 -23.65 5.32 -1.67
C PRO A 16 -22.53 5.75 -2.64
N PRO A 17 -21.27 5.31 -2.40
CA PRO A 17 -20.16 5.74 -3.23
C PRO A 17 -20.33 5.22 -4.66
N GLU A 18 -20.44 6.14 -5.62
CA GLU A 18 -20.56 5.82 -7.05
C GLU A 18 -19.21 5.39 -7.66
N ALA A 19 -18.09 5.78 -7.03
CA ALA A 19 -16.74 5.45 -7.47
C ALA A 19 -15.88 4.82 -6.34
N PRO A 20 -14.93 3.93 -6.68
CA PRO A 20 -14.04 3.31 -5.69
C PRO A 20 -13.24 4.32 -4.87
N LEU A 21 -12.71 5.37 -5.51
CA LEU A 21 -11.84 6.35 -4.86
C LEU A 21 -12.59 7.31 -3.91
N SER A 22 -13.91 7.46 -4.04
CA SER A 22 -14.74 8.21 -3.09
C SER A 22 -15.08 7.42 -1.83
N PHE A 23 -14.75 6.12 -1.79
CA PHE A 23 -15.06 5.28 -0.64
C PHE A 23 -14.23 5.71 0.58
N SER A 24 -14.92 6.25 1.57
CA SER A 24 -14.37 6.49 2.90
C SER A 24 -15.46 6.33 3.96
N ARG A 25 -15.04 5.95 5.17
CA ARG A 25 -15.92 5.74 6.32
C ARG A 25 -15.39 6.52 7.50
N THR A 26 -16.28 7.29 8.13
CA THR A 26 -15.98 8.10 9.29
C THR A 26 -16.57 7.47 10.54
N PHE A 27 -15.80 7.50 11.61
CA PHE A 27 -16.15 6.97 12.92
C PHE A 27 -15.97 8.05 13.96
N ASP A 28 -16.98 8.24 14.79
CA ASP A 28 -16.91 9.13 15.95
C ASP A 28 -16.21 8.37 17.07
N LEU A 29 -15.19 8.98 17.66
CA LEU A 29 -14.38 8.40 18.73
C LEU A 29 -14.14 9.46 19.81
N ALA A 30 -14.06 9.01 21.06
CA ALA A 30 -13.55 9.82 22.14
C ALA A 30 -12.01 9.70 22.19
N ALA A 31 -11.31 10.77 22.48
CA ALA A 31 -9.86 10.77 22.66
C ALA A 31 -9.46 11.59 23.89
N LEU A 32 -8.42 11.14 24.59
CA LEU A 32 -7.83 11.91 25.67
C LEU A 32 -6.68 12.76 25.12
N ARG A 33 -6.80 14.08 25.22
CA ARG A 33 -5.74 15.02 24.90
C ARG A 33 -4.80 15.16 26.10
N VAL A 34 -3.54 14.79 25.89
CA VAL A 34 -2.50 14.75 26.93
C VAL A 34 -1.22 15.42 26.46
N PRO A 35 -0.41 16.01 27.37
CA PRO A 35 0.95 16.42 27.06
C PRO A 35 1.78 15.25 26.57
N ALA A 36 2.68 15.48 25.61
CA ALA A 36 3.52 14.44 25.03
C ALA A 36 4.39 13.72 26.07
N ALA A 37 4.79 14.42 27.15
CA ALA A 37 5.58 13.84 28.24
C ALA A 37 4.81 12.77 29.04
N ALA A 38 3.50 12.95 29.23
CA ALA A 38 2.64 12.03 29.98
C ALA A 38 2.15 10.83 29.14
N CYS A 39 2.17 10.96 27.81
CA CYS A 39 1.58 10.02 26.86
C CYS A 39 2.09 8.56 27.05
N ALA A 40 3.40 8.35 27.20
CA ALA A 40 3.96 7.00 27.33
C ALA A 40 3.56 6.28 28.63
N SER A 41 3.37 7.04 29.72
CA SER A 41 2.91 6.49 30.99
C SER A 41 1.44 6.08 30.90
N LEU A 42 0.61 6.96 30.33
CA LEU A 42 -0.81 6.76 30.15
C LEU A 42 -1.13 5.66 29.14
N GLU A 43 -0.35 5.54 28.07
CA GLU A 43 -0.50 4.45 27.10
C GLU A 43 -0.42 3.10 27.83
N ARG A 44 0.59 2.90 28.69
CA ARG A 44 0.79 1.64 29.43
C ARG A 44 -0.37 1.34 30.38
N ARG A 45 -0.90 2.37 31.05
CA ARG A 45 -2.03 2.24 32.00
C ARG A 45 -3.35 1.96 31.29
N LEU A 46 -3.54 2.53 30.09
CA LEU A 46 -4.80 2.50 29.36
C LEU A 46 -4.81 1.51 28.19
N ARG A 47 -3.77 0.70 27.96
CA ARG A 47 -3.66 -0.21 26.80
C ARG A 47 -4.90 -1.07 26.50
N GLY A 48 -5.69 -1.43 27.52
CA GLY A 48 -6.92 -2.22 27.37
C GLY A 48 -8.16 -1.42 26.94
N HIS A 49 -8.09 -0.08 26.97
CA HIS A 49 -9.19 0.85 26.69
C HIS A 49 -8.90 1.78 25.51
N LEU A 50 -7.69 1.71 24.95
CA LEU A 50 -7.30 2.44 23.75
C LEU A 50 -7.76 1.72 22.49
N LEU A 51 -7.94 2.49 21.43
CA LEU A 51 -8.30 2.01 20.11
C LEU A 51 -7.31 0.94 19.63
N ASN A 52 -7.83 -0.26 19.37
CA ASN A 52 -7.05 -1.40 18.92
C ASN A 52 -7.44 -1.81 17.50
N TRP A 53 -7.10 -0.96 16.53
CA TRP A 53 -7.41 -1.17 15.12
C TRP A 53 -6.15 -1.52 14.31
N PRO A 54 -6.23 -2.48 13.37
CA PRO A 54 -5.12 -2.77 12.47
C PRO A 54 -4.72 -1.52 11.69
N ARG A 55 -3.42 -1.26 11.52
CA ARG A 55 -2.85 -0.14 10.74
C ARG A 55 -3.21 1.29 11.22
N VAL A 56 -4.05 1.46 12.24
CA VAL A 56 -4.33 2.73 12.89
C VAL A 56 -3.54 2.80 14.20
N ARG A 57 -2.84 3.92 14.42
CA ARG A 57 -2.15 4.14 15.70
C ARG A 57 -3.17 4.57 16.76
N ASN A 58 -3.03 4.01 17.96
CA ASN A 58 -3.78 4.42 19.14
C ASN A 58 -3.43 5.83 19.63
N ILE A 59 -2.30 6.39 19.18
CA ILE A 59 -1.87 7.75 19.47
C ILE A 59 -1.82 8.56 18.17
N ALA A 60 -2.63 9.62 18.08
CA ALA A 60 -2.62 10.58 16.98
C ALA A 60 -1.84 11.86 17.36
N ARG A 61 -1.20 12.47 16.36
CA ARG A 61 -0.51 13.76 16.46
C ARG A 61 -1.31 14.79 15.69
N LEU A 62 -1.55 15.95 16.28
CA LEU A 62 -2.26 17.04 15.62
C LEU A 62 -1.29 17.88 14.78
N PRO A 63 -1.73 18.48 13.64
CA PRO A 63 -0.87 19.30 12.78
C PRO A 63 -0.31 20.55 13.46
N ASN A 64 -1.02 21.11 14.45
CA ASN A 64 -0.62 22.33 15.17
C ASN A 64 0.51 22.12 16.19
N ASP A 65 1.11 20.94 16.21
CA ASP A 65 2.04 20.46 17.23
C ASP A 65 3.52 20.48 16.77
N ASP A 66 3.73 20.69 15.47
CA ASP A 66 5.04 20.97 14.89
C ASP A 66 5.16 22.49 14.75
N GLY A 67 5.94 23.11 15.63
CA GLY A 67 6.21 24.56 15.63
C GLY A 67 7.04 25.05 14.44
N ASP A 68 6.61 24.77 13.21
CA ASP A 68 7.14 25.38 11.98
C ASP A 68 6.30 26.62 11.60
N GLY A 69 6.19 27.54 12.56
CA GLY A 69 5.80 28.93 12.33
C GLY A 69 7.05 29.74 12.01
N LEU A 70 7.31 29.97 10.73
CA LEU A 70 8.42 30.78 10.23
C LEU A 70 8.26 32.25 10.66
N VAL A 71 8.76 32.61 11.84
CA VAL A 71 8.93 34.01 12.25
C VAL A 71 10.33 34.21 12.83
N SER A 72 11.22 34.74 11.99
CA SER A 72 12.56 35.16 12.38
C SER A 72 12.48 36.44 13.20
N LEU A 73 12.90 36.40 14.47
CA LEU A 73 13.24 37.60 15.25
C LEU A 73 14.76 37.61 15.51
N PRO A 74 15.44 38.75 15.32
CA PRO A 74 16.89 38.82 15.36
C PRO A 74 17.38 38.85 16.81
N THR A 75 18.32 37.98 17.16
CA THR A 75 19.01 38.07 18.46
C THR A 75 20.51 38.24 18.26
N SER A 76 21.02 39.35 18.80
CA SER A 76 22.44 39.70 18.90
C SER A 76 23.21 38.78 19.85
N PRO A 77 24.55 38.76 19.78
CA PRO A 77 25.36 37.63 20.24
C PRO A 77 25.85 37.78 21.67
N GLY A 78 26.00 36.66 22.39
CA GLY A 78 26.78 36.66 23.62
C GLY A 78 26.73 35.37 24.44
N SER A 79 27.79 34.57 24.28
CA SER A 79 28.55 33.90 25.34
C SER A 79 28.62 32.37 25.26
N SER A 80 29.88 31.94 25.38
CA SER A 80 30.45 30.62 25.19
C SER A 80 30.32 29.72 26.40
N SER A 81 30.02 28.45 26.18
CA SER A 81 30.69 27.36 26.91
C SER A 81 30.72 26.09 26.04
N ALA A 82 31.88 25.45 26.00
CA ALA A 82 32.23 24.40 25.06
C ALA A 82 31.68 23.02 25.48
N LEU A 83 31.11 22.29 24.52
CA LEU A 83 30.78 20.87 24.60
C LEU A 83 31.81 20.05 23.80
N PRO A 84 32.07 18.77 24.17
CA PRO A 84 33.12 17.96 23.57
C PRO A 84 32.81 17.61 22.10
N PRO A 85 33.84 17.42 21.25
CA PRO A 85 33.66 17.32 19.80
C PRO A 85 32.92 16.04 19.40
N THR A 86 31.88 16.20 18.59
CA THR A 86 31.10 15.10 18.00
C THR A 86 31.98 14.21 17.10
N ALA A 87 31.55 12.96 16.90
CA ALA A 87 32.27 11.97 16.07
C ALA A 87 32.56 12.45 14.65
N VAL A 88 31.78 13.41 14.15
CA VAL A 88 31.97 14.09 12.86
C VAL A 88 33.20 15.01 12.88
N ALA A 89 33.36 15.83 13.91
CA ALA A 89 34.55 16.69 14.08
C ALA A 89 35.83 15.86 14.29
N ARG A 90 35.71 14.67 14.91
CA ARG A 90 36.82 13.73 15.09
C ARG A 90 37.26 13.07 13.78
N ARG A 91 36.30 12.75 12.89
CA ARG A 91 36.58 12.26 11.52
C ARG A 91 37.21 13.34 10.64
N GLU A 92 36.76 14.58 10.76
CA GLU A 92 37.28 15.68 9.95
C GLU A 92 38.73 16.05 10.33
N LYS A 93 39.06 15.95 11.63
CA LYS A 93 40.44 16.10 12.12
C LYS A 93 41.36 14.98 11.60
N LEU A 94 40.91 13.72 11.66
CA LEU A 94 41.65 12.58 11.11
C LEU A 94 41.87 12.71 9.59
N ALA A 95 40.90 13.24 8.84
CA ALA A 95 41.04 13.48 7.40
C ALA A 95 42.06 14.58 7.07
N ARG A 96 42.24 15.58 7.94
CA ARG A 96 43.24 16.65 7.76
C ARG A 96 44.65 16.25 8.22
N GLU A 97 44.76 15.36 9.20
CA GLU A 97 46.05 14.89 9.75
C GLU A 97 46.60 13.64 9.04
N PHE A 98 45.86 13.06 8.09
CA PHE A 98 46.27 11.86 7.37
C PHE A 98 47.38 12.16 6.35
N ASN A 99 48.63 11.90 6.75
CA ASN A 99 49.81 12.09 5.92
C ASN A 99 49.97 10.90 4.95
N ALA A 100 49.58 11.09 3.69
CA ALA A 100 49.64 10.06 2.65
C ALA A 100 51.03 10.02 1.99
N ARG A 101 52.00 9.35 2.65
CA ARG A 101 53.20 8.85 1.98
C ARG A 101 53.43 7.39 2.33
N GLY A 102 53.11 6.53 1.36
CA GLY A 102 53.59 5.17 1.31
C GLY A 102 52.51 4.10 1.45
N PHE A 103 51.60 3.97 0.48
CA PHE A 103 50.93 2.70 0.22
C PHE A 103 50.59 2.59 -1.27
N VAL A 104 51.56 2.06 -2.03
CA VAL A 104 51.36 1.45 -3.35
C VAL A 104 51.07 -0.03 -3.09
N GLU A 105 50.20 -0.63 -3.90
CA GLU A 105 49.82 -2.06 -3.96
C GLU A 105 48.61 -2.54 -3.14
N PHE A 106 47.39 -2.14 -3.53
CA PHE A 106 46.21 -3.02 -3.43
C PHE A 106 45.19 -2.72 -4.55
N PRO A 107 44.95 -3.63 -5.51
CA PRO A 107 44.06 -3.39 -6.66
C PRO A 107 42.56 -3.67 -6.37
N ILE A 108 42.07 -3.47 -5.13
CA ILE A 108 40.67 -3.78 -4.76
C ILE A 108 39.93 -2.62 -4.04
N LEU A 109 40.55 -1.45 -3.83
CA LEU A 109 39.88 -0.32 -3.15
C LEU A 109 39.28 0.77 -4.08
N ALA A 110 39.44 0.66 -5.40
CA ALA A 110 38.98 1.68 -6.36
C ALA A 110 37.52 1.53 -6.84
N LYS A 111 36.68 0.69 -6.20
CA LYS A 111 35.26 0.48 -6.61
C LYS A 111 34.19 0.92 -5.61
N MET A 112 34.54 1.47 -4.44
CA MET A 112 33.55 1.87 -3.43
C MET A 112 33.39 3.39 -3.22
N SER A 113 34.01 4.23 -4.05
CA SER A 113 33.89 5.69 -3.94
C SER A 113 33.71 6.37 -5.31
N ARG A 114 32.49 6.33 -5.85
CA ARG A 114 32.03 7.33 -6.83
C ARG A 114 30.61 7.79 -6.50
N PRO A 115 30.37 9.09 -6.28
CA PRO A 115 29.02 9.65 -6.37
C PRO A 115 28.60 9.74 -7.84
N ALA A 116 27.37 9.34 -8.16
CA ALA A 116 26.80 9.49 -9.49
C ALA A 116 26.58 10.98 -9.81
N GLY A 117 27.14 11.45 -10.93
CA GLY A 117 27.14 12.84 -11.35
C GLY A 117 25.77 13.33 -11.86
N ARG A 118 25.43 14.57 -11.47
CA ARG A 118 24.31 15.36 -11.99
C ARG A 118 24.55 15.73 -13.46
N THR A 119 23.63 15.38 -14.36
CA THR A 119 23.49 16.03 -15.67
C THR A 119 22.41 17.11 -15.60
N ARG A 120 22.81 18.32 -15.95
CA ARG A 120 22.04 19.57 -15.93
C ARG A 120 21.29 19.66 -17.27
N ARG A 121 19.94 19.71 -17.27
CA ARG A 121 19.15 20.11 -18.43
C ARG A 121 18.52 21.48 -18.14
N GLU A 122 18.82 22.42 -19.01
CA GLU A 122 18.21 23.75 -19.08
C GLU A 122 16.72 23.62 -19.42
N MET A 123 15.87 24.36 -18.70
CA MET A 123 14.45 24.44 -18.96
C MET A 123 14.10 25.89 -19.27
N LYS A 124 13.71 26.12 -20.53
CA LYS A 124 13.25 27.40 -21.07
C LYS A 124 11.71 27.38 -21.06
N GLY A 125 11.08 28.39 -20.45
CA GLY A 125 9.74 28.88 -20.81
C GLY A 125 8.50 28.22 -20.19
N ARG A 126 7.97 28.88 -19.13
CA ARG A 126 6.56 29.12 -18.74
C ARG A 126 5.43 28.18 -19.24
N ALA A 127 4.67 27.63 -18.29
CA ALA A 127 3.24 27.93 -18.09
C ALA A 127 2.78 27.45 -16.70
N ALA A 128 1.87 28.20 -16.08
CA ALA A 128 1.41 28.07 -14.71
C ALA A 128 0.58 26.79 -14.46
N GLY A 129 0.73 26.22 -13.26
CA GLY A 129 -0.11 25.13 -12.74
C GLY A 129 0.22 24.87 -11.27
N GLY A 130 -0.80 24.90 -10.42
CA GLY A 130 -0.71 24.91 -8.96
C GLY A 130 0.17 23.81 -8.37
N LYS A 131 0.94 24.19 -7.35
CA LYS A 131 1.83 23.32 -6.60
C LYS A 131 1.00 22.57 -5.56
N GLU A 132 0.31 21.50 -5.98
CA GLU A 132 -0.26 20.55 -5.04
C GLU A 132 0.88 19.89 -4.24
N THR A 133 0.81 20.05 -2.93
CA THR A 133 1.73 19.47 -1.95
C THR A 133 1.70 17.95 -2.03
N LYS A 134 2.87 17.36 -2.32
CA LYS A 134 3.13 15.94 -2.56
C LYS A 134 3.02 15.05 -1.29
N HIS A 135 2.24 15.44 -0.29
CA HIS A 135 2.17 14.79 1.02
C HIS A 135 0.79 14.21 1.39
N GLU A 136 -0.20 14.30 0.51
CA GLU A 136 -1.59 13.98 0.87
C GLU A 136 -2.10 12.64 0.31
N LYS A 137 -1.45 12.07 -0.71
CA LYS A 137 -1.97 10.91 -1.46
C LYS A 137 -1.80 9.54 -0.80
N ASP A 138 -1.07 9.42 0.31
CA ASP A 138 -0.81 8.13 0.99
C ASP A 138 -1.42 8.05 2.41
N LYS A 139 -2.28 9.00 2.81
CA LYS A 139 -2.92 8.95 4.12
C LYS A 139 -4.03 7.90 4.09
N VAL A 140 -3.74 6.73 4.65
CA VAL A 140 -4.68 5.62 4.83
C VAL A 140 -5.86 6.00 5.74
N TYR A 141 -5.63 6.94 6.68
CA TYR A 141 -6.65 7.50 7.55
C TYR A 141 -6.29 8.91 8.00
N VAL A 142 -7.29 9.67 8.45
CA VAL A 142 -7.16 11.01 9.05
C VAL A 142 -7.95 11.04 10.36
N VAL A 143 -7.42 11.75 11.36
CA VAL A 143 -8.10 12.02 12.63
C VAL A 143 -8.29 13.52 12.76
N GLU A 144 -9.53 13.96 12.90
CA GLU A 144 -9.93 15.35 13.10
C GLU A 144 -10.58 15.51 14.46
N VAL A 145 -10.27 16.61 15.15
CA VAL A 145 -10.90 16.96 16.43
C VAL A 145 -12.14 17.78 16.12
N LEU A 146 -13.27 17.45 16.74
CA LEU A 146 -14.48 18.26 16.69
C LEU A 146 -14.38 19.34 17.76
N GLU A 147 -14.34 20.60 17.32
CA GLU A 147 -14.48 21.74 18.22
C GLU A 147 -15.92 21.77 18.74
N GLN A 148 -16.10 21.74 20.06
CA GLN A 148 -17.40 21.99 20.68
C GLN A 148 -17.74 23.48 20.51
N GLY A 149 -18.40 23.82 19.41
CA GLY A 149 -19.12 25.07 19.28
C GLY A 149 -20.34 25.05 20.19
N GLY A 150 -20.21 25.67 21.37
CA GLY A 150 -21.38 26.17 22.10
C GLY A 150 -21.89 27.42 21.40
N GLU A 151 -22.84 27.25 20.48
CA GLU A 151 -23.77 28.31 20.12
C GLU A 151 -24.55 28.65 21.41
N ASP A 152 -24.24 29.76 22.08
CA ASP A 152 -25.17 30.51 22.95
C ASP A 152 -24.57 31.75 23.66
N ASP A 153 -23.30 32.15 23.44
CA ASP A 153 -22.71 33.36 24.07
C ASP A 153 -22.11 34.37 23.06
N GLU A 154 -22.67 34.49 21.84
CA GLU A 154 -22.17 35.46 20.84
C GLU A 154 -22.69 36.91 21.00
N ASP A 155 -23.69 37.16 21.84
CA ASP A 155 -24.44 38.44 21.79
C ASP A 155 -24.24 39.43 22.95
N GLU A 156 -23.38 39.19 23.94
CA GLU A 156 -23.23 40.16 25.06
C GLU A 156 -21.88 40.86 25.21
N TRP A 157 -20.89 40.62 24.33
CA TRP A 157 -19.56 41.26 24.45
C TRP A 157 -19.01 41.86 23.13
N LYS A 158 -19.88 42.16 22.15
CA LYS A 158 -19.51 43.01 21.00
C LYS A 158 -19.70 44.49 21.34
N GLY A 159 -18.79 45.05 22.14
CA GLY A 159 -18.86 46.48 22.44
C GLY A 159 -17.64 47.14 23.04
N LEU A 160 -16.64 46.39 23.50
CA LEU A 160 -15.48 46.98 24.17
C LEU A 160 -14.23 46.15 23.87
N VAL A 161 -13.21 46.81 23.31
CA VAL A 161 -11.84 46.34 22.97
C VAL A 161 -11.65 45.93 21.50
N GLY A 162 -10.70 46.61 20.86
CA GLY A 162 -10.45 46.65 19.41
C GLY A 162 -9.80 45.41 18.79
N GLU A 163 -9.53 45.54 17.50
CA GLU A 163 -9.08 44.53 16.53
C GLU A 163 -7.81 43.76 16.95
N GLU A 164 -7.95 42.76 17.81
CA GLU A 164 -7.06 41.58 17.84
C GLU A 164 -7.95 40.34 18.01
N GLY A 165 -7.99 39.51 16.98
CA GLY A 165 -8.90 38.37 16.87
C GLY A 165 -8.74 37.37 18.02
N PHE A 166 -9.85 37.11 18.71
CA PHE A 166 -9.98 36.02 19.68
C PHE A 166 -9.98 34.65 18.97
N GLY A 167 -8.83 34.00 18.94
CA GLY A 167 -8.74 32.54 18.97
C GLY A 167 -8.63 32.08 20.43
N LYS A 168 -9.74 31.89 21.14
CA LYS A 168 -9.72 31.33 22.50
C LYS A 168 -9.50 29.81 22.43
N GLY A 169 -8.48 29.33 23.14
CA GLY A 169 -8.30 27.89 23.45
C GLY A 169 -7.08 27.19 22.86
N ALA A 170 -6.10 27.91 22.28
CA ALA A 170 -4.83 27.26 21.93
C ALA A 170 -4.13 26.79 23.22
N TRP A 171 -4.06 25.47 23.44
CA TRP A 171 -3.18 24.84 24.43
C TRP A 171 -1.79 25.46 24.29
N ARG A 172 -1.44 26.38 25.20
CA ARG A 172 -0.17 27.10 25.12
C ARG A 172 0.93 26.23 25.69
N GLY A 173 1.85 25.80 24.82
CA GLY A 173 3.26 25.69 25.20
C GLY A 173 3.90 24.31 25.11
N GLU A 174 3.15 23.21 24.96
CA GLU A 174 3.75 21.88 24.87
C GLU A 174 3.10 21.01 23.79
N PRO A 175 3.88 20.14 23.11
CA PRO A 175 3.34 19.22 22.13
C PRO A 175 2.31 18.28 22.79
N THR A 176 1.13 18.20 22.20
CA THR A 176 -0.01 17.40 22.65
C THR A 176 -0.16 16.11 21.85
N ARG A 177 -0.75 15.09 22.48
CA ARG A 177 -1.04 13.79 21.86
C ARG A 177 -2.49 13.42 22.15
N LEU A 178 -3.14 12.82 21.16
CA LEU A 178 -4.49 12.27 21.32
C LEU A 178 -4.39 10.76 21.51
N LEU A 179 -4.79 10.28 22.68
CA LEU A 179 -4.98 8.86 22.98
C LEU A 179 -6.41 8.48 22.55
N LEU A 180 -6.53 7.78 21.43
CA LEU A 180 -7.83 7.36 20.90
C LEU A 180 -8.41 6.25 21.80
N LEU A 181 -9.62 6.45 22.30
CA LEU A 181 -10.35 5.46 23.08
C LEU A 181 -11.10 4.49 22.16
N ASP A 182 -11.48 3.33 22.71
CA ASP A 182 -12.30 2.35 21.99
C ASP A 182 -13.64 2.94 21.51
N GLU A 183 -14.13 2.46 20.37
CA GLU A 183 -15.38 2.90 19.73
C GLU A 183 -16.59 2.86 20.69
N GLY A 184 -16.62 1.90 21.62
CA GLY A 184 -17.69 1.77 22.62
C GLY A 184 -17.83 2.97 23.57
N HIS A 185 -16.86 3.89 23.58
CA HIS A 185 -16.79 5.06 24.45
C HIS A 185 -17.04 6.38 23.72
N ALA A 186 -17.28 6.39 22.41
CA ALA A 186 -17.43 7.60 21.59
C ALA A 186 -18.46 8.60 22.13
N ASN A 187 -19.65 8.15 22.53
CA ASN A 187 -20.74 9.01 23.00
C ASN A 187 -20.93 9.00 24.52
N ARG A 188 -19.97 8.46 25.28
CA ARG A 188 -20.10 8.31 26.73
C ARG A 188 -19.61 9.58 27.45
N ARG A 189 -20.41 10.04 28.42
CA ARG A 189 -19.97 11.10 29.36
C ARG A 189 -18.84 10.57 30.24
N VAL A 190 -18.08 11.47 30.87
CA VAL A 190 -16.96 11.14 31.76
C VAL A 190 -17.35 10.08 32.81
N ASP A 191 -18.61 10.11 33.26
CA ASP A 191 -19.19 9.19 34.25
C ASP A 191 -19.41 7.75 33.76
N GLU A 192 -19.36 7.50 32.45
CA GLU A 192 -19.58 6.17 31.85
C GLU A 192 -18.31 5.58 31.20
N LEU A 193 -17.19 6.29 31.32
CA LEU A 193 -15.88 5.83 30.91
C LEU A 193 -15.32 4.80 31.89
N PRO A 194 -14.37 3.94 31.46
CA PRO A 194 -13.74 2.97 32.35
C PRO A 194 -13.11 3.66 33.56
N GLU A 195 -13.19 3.02 34.73
CA GLU A 195 -12.64 3.55 35.99
C GLU A 195 -11.17 3.96 35.86
N ALA A 196 -10.40 3.24 35.04
CA ALA A 196 -9.01 3.56 34.73
C ALA A 196 -8.83 4.94 34.06
N VAL A 197 -9.77 5.37 33.23
CA VAL A 197 -9.76 6.68 32.56
C VAL A 197 -10.21 7.78 33.52
N LYS A 198 -11.24 7.52 34.33
CA LYS A 198 -11.71 8.45 35.37
C LYS A 198 -10.64 8.76 36.40
N VAL A 199 -9.98 7.73 36.94
CA VAL A 199 -8.89 7.89 37.91
C VAL A 199 -7.73 8.68 37.32
N VAL A 200 -7.45 8.57 36.01
CA VAL A 200 -6.42 9.37 35.34
C VAL A 200 -6.82 10.85 35.24
N LEU A 201 -8.08 11.12 34.89
CA LEU A 201 -8.63 12.47 34.82
C LEU A 201 -8.66 13.13 36.21
N GLU A 202 -9.13 12.42 37.23
CA GLU A 202 -9.29 12.91 38.60
C GLU A 202 -7.95 13.10 39.33
N HIS A 203 -7.01 12.15 39.17
CA HIS A 203 -5.70 12.21 39.83
C HIS A 203 -4.89 13.44 39.38
N GLU A 204 -5.12 13.96 38.19
CA GLU A 204 -4.37 15.11 37.65
C GLU A 204 -5.13 16.42 37.73
N ALA A 205 -6.47 16.38 37.74
CA ALA A 205 -7.28 17.51 38.21
C ALA A 205 -6.92 17.92 39.67
N ASN A 206 -6.60 16.94 40.53
CA ASN A 206 -6.19 17.18 41.91
C ASN A 206 -4.72 17.64 42.08
N GLN A 207 -3.87 17.57 41.05
CA GLN A 207 -2.45 17.97 41.13
C GLN A 207 -2.18 19.41 40.65
N GLY A 208 -3.20 20.17 40.24
CA GLY A 208 -3.10 21.61 40.04
C GLY A 208 -2.08 22.08 39.00
N GLY A 209 -1.71 21.23 38.05
CA GLY A 209 -0.85 21.62 36.92
C GLY A 209 -1.65 22.34 35.82
N PRO A 210 -1.05 23.27 35.06
CA PRO A 210 -1.70 24.00 33.96
C PRO A 210 -2.04 23.11 32.74
N PHE A 211 -1.82 21.80 32.81
CA PHE A 211 -2.01 20.83 31.72
C PHE A 211 -3.07 19.78 32.12
N ALA A 212 -4.30 20.23 32.31
CA ALA A 212 -5.42 19.35 32.57
C ALA A 212 -5.65 18.42 31.37
N TYR A 213 -5.71 17.11 31.60
CA TYR A 213 -6.12 16.16 30.57
C TYR A 213 -7.55 16.48 30.13
N GLU A 214 -7.77 16.55 28.82
CA GLU A 214 -9.06 16.94 28.25
C GLU A 214 -9.64 15.78 27.46
N LEU A 215 -10.93 15.48 27.68
CA LEU A 215 -11.67 14.53 26.86
C LEU A 215 -12.20 15.28 25.63
N VAL A 216 -11.77 14.82 24.46
CA VAL A 216 -12.07 15.46 23.17
C VAL A 216 -12.83 14.48 22.28
N GLN A 217 -13.78 14.99 21.51
CA GLN A 217 -14.46 14.21 20.47
C GLN A 217 -13.69 14.31 19.17
N CYS A 218 -13.44 13.17 18.53
CA CYS A 218 -12.65 13.06 17.32
C CYS A 218 -13.40 12.27 16.25
N GLN A 219 -13.21 12.64 14.99
CA GLN A 219 -13.62 11.85 13.84
C GLN A 219 -12.40 11.15 13.24
N LEU A 220 -12.46 9.83 13.18
CA LEU A 220 -11.51 9.00 12.44
C LEU A 220 -12.10 8.64 11.09
N THR A 221 -11.51 9.17 10.02
CA THR A 221 -11.90 8.85 8.64
C THR A 221 -10.91 7.86 8.05
N LEU A 222 -11.42 6.68 7.66
CA LEU A 222 -10.68 5.61 6.99
C LEU A 222 -10.96 5.67 5.49
N PHE A 223 -9.93 5.86 4.68
CA PHE A 223 -10.04 5.97 3.22
C PHE A 223 -9.99 4.61 2.54
N TYR A 224 -10.32 4.59 1.24
CA TYR A 224 -10.29 3.40 0.38
C TYR A 224 -9.11 2.47 0.65
N ASP A 225 -7.88 2.98 0.70
CA ASP A 225 -6.63 2.19 0.87
C ASP A 225 -6.50 1.45 2.21
N TYR A 226 -7.30 1.82 3.21
CA TYR A 226 -7.38 1.09 4.47
C TYR A 226 -8.07 -0.27 4.29
N TRP A 227 -9.17 -0.27 3.55
CA TRP A 227 -10.12 -1.37 3.50
C TRP A 227 -9.67 -2.50 2.56
N PRO A 228 -9.88 -3.77 2.94
CA PRO A 228 -9.60 -4.89 2.06
C PRO A 228 -10.62 -4.93 0.90
N MET A 229 -10.23 -5.60 -0.18
CA MET A 229 -11.02 -5.70 -1.41
C MET A 229 -12.46 -6.16 -1.18
N ASN A 230 -12.64 -7.24 -0.41
CA ASN A 230 -13.96 -7.80 -0.17
C ASN A 230 -14.88 -6.81 0.55
N GLU A 231 -14.35 -6.08 1.54
CA GLU A 231 -15.12 -5.10 2.30
C GLU A 231 -15.54 -3.90 1.45
N VAL A 232 -14.64 -3.45 0.56
CA VAL A 232 -14.96 -2.42 -0.43
C VAL A 232 -16.06 -2.90 -1.38
N LEU A 233 -15.95 -4.12 -1.91
CA LEU A 233 -16.95 -4.68 -2.83
C LEU A 233 -18.30 -4.90 -2.15
N GLU A 234 -18.32 -5.34 -0.88
CA GLU A 234 -19.57 -5.50 -0.11
C GLU A 234 -20.35 -4.19 0.00
N ALA A 235 -19.63 -3.07 0.13
CA ALA A 235 -20.25 -1.76 0.28
C ALA A 235 -20.62 -1.08 -1.05
N LEU A 236 -19.99 -1.47 -2.16
CA LEU A 236 -20.21 -0.90 -3.49
C LEU A 236 -21.23 -1.68 -4.32
N LEU A 237 -21.33 -3.00 -4.10
CA LEU A 237 -22.28 -3.85 -4.81
C LEU A 237 -23.66 -3.81 -4.12
N PRO A 238 -24.76 -3.96 -4.88
CA PRO A 238 -26.10 -4.09 -4.31
C PRO A 238 -26.23 -5.24 -3.30
N GLU A 239 -27.15 -5.08 -2.35
CA GLU A 239 -27.49 -6.13 -1.39
C GLU A 239 -27.96 -7.41 -2.10
N GLY A 240 -27.42 -8.55 -1.69
CA GLY A 240 -27.77 -9.87 -2.24
C GLY A 240 -26.82 -10.41 -3.31
N ILE A 241 -25.93 -9.57 -3.87
CA ILE A 241 -24.89 -10.05 -4.79
C ILE A 241 -23.75 -10.70 -3.99
N ILE A 242 -23.37 -11.91 -4.37
CA ILE A 242 -22.26 -12.62 -3.74
C ILE A 242 -20.94 -12.03 -4.27
N ILE A 243 -20.06 -11.61 -3.37
CA ILE A 243 -18.75 -11.07 -3.77
C ILE A 243 -17.93 -12.17 -4.46
N PRO A 244 -17.29 -11.90 -5.62
CA PRO A 244 -16.42 -12.86 -6.28
C PRO A 244 -15.34 -13.40 -5.31
N ALA A 245 -15.28 -14.73 -5.15
CA ALA A 245 -14.43 -15.40 -4.14
C ALA A 245 -12.91 -15.24 -4.38
N GLY A 246 -12.51 -14.75 -5.55
CA GLY A 246 -11.11 -14.52 -5.92
C GLY A 246 -10.92 -14.48 -7.43
N PHE A 247 -9.67 -14.37 -7.86
CA PHE A 247 -9.29 -14.33 -9.27
C PHE A 247 -8.03 -15.17 -9.50
N GLU A 248 -7.85 -15.67 -10.72
CA GLU A 248 -6.62 -16.35 -11.11
C GLU A 248 -5.58 -15.31 -11.55
N THR A 249 -4.31 -15.56 -11.23
CA THR A 249 -3.22 -14.67 -11.65
C THR A 249 -2.35 -15.38 -12.68
N VAL A 250 -2.10 -14.70 -13.79
CA VAL A 250 -1.16 -15.13 -14.83
C VAL A 250 -0.18 -13.98 -15.06
N GLY A 251 1.02 -14.09 -14.50
CA GLY A 251 1.98 -13.00 -14.47
C GLY A 251 1.41 -11.76 -13.79
N HIS A 252 1.29 -10.66 -14.53
CA HIS A 252 0.68 -9.40 -14.04
C HIS A 252 -0.82 -9.26 -14.38
N ILE A 253 -1.43 -10.29 -14.98
CA ILE A 253 -2.83 -10.28 -15.42
C ILE A 253 -3.68 -11.01 -14.38
N ALA A 254 -4.75 -10.37 -13.93
CA ALA A 254 -5.78 -10.98 -13.09
C ALA A 254 -6.98 -11.40 -13.95
N HIS A 255 -7.33 -12.69 -13.90
CA HIS A 255 -8.46 -13.26 -14.60
C HIS A 255 -9.64 -13.47 -13.63
N LEU A 256 -10.69 -12.69 -13.82
CA LEU A 256 -11.93 -12.77 -13.07
C LEU A 256 -12.81 -13.90 -13.61
N ASN A 257 -13.59 -14.51 -12.72
CA ASN A 257 -14.65 -15.44 -13.08
C ASN A 257 -15.99 -14.81 -12.68
N LEU A 258 -16.46 -13.88 -13.49
CA LEU A 258 -17.71 -13.16 -13.23
C LEU A 258 -18.91 -14.03 -13.64
N ARG A 259 -19.95 -14.02 -12.81
CA ARG A 259 -21.25 -14.64 -13.10
C ARG A 259 -22.15 -13.59 -13.73
N ASP A 260 -23.29 -14.02 -14.29
CA ASP A 260 -24.27 -13.12 -14.90
C ASP A 260 -24.71 -11.97 -13.98
N GLU A 261 -24.87 -12.25 -12.68
CA GLU A 261 -25.19 -11.27 -11.63
C GLU A 261 -24.12 -10.17 -11.46
N HIS A 262 -22.85 -10.47 -11.80
CA HIS A 262 -21.73 -9.53 -11.69
C HIS A 262 -21.51 -8.70 -12.95
N LEU A 263 -22.01 -9.13 -14.11
CA LEU A 263 -21.72 -8.50 -15.41
C LEU A 263 -22.09 -7.00 -15.45
N PRO A 264 -23.20 -6.54 -14.86
CA PRO A 264 -23.52 -5.11 -14.81
C PRO A 264 -22.46 -4.27 -14.07
N TYR A 265 -21.71 -4.90 -13.14
CA TYR A 265 -20.71 -4.26 -12.29
C TYR A 265 -19.28 -4.65 -12.66
N LYS A 266 -19.06 -5.30 -13.81
CA LYS A 266 -17.77 -5.89 -14.18
C LYS A 266 -16.61 -4.89 -14.15
N THR A 267 -16.82 -3.67 -14.65
CA THR A 267 -15.79 -2.61 -14.68
C THR A 267 -15.49 -2.11 -13.27
N LEU A 268 -16.50 -1.97 -12.41
CA LEU A 268 -16.33 -1.56 -11.02
C LEU A 268 -15.52 -2.61 -10.24
N ILE A 269 -15.91 -3.87 -10.35
CA ILE A 269 -15.20 -5.00 -9.72
C ILE A 269 -13.75 -5.05 -10.20
N ALA A 270 -13.54 -4.96 -11.52
CA ALA A 270 -12.21 -4.98 -12.10
C ALA A 270 -11.32 -3.81 -11.65
N GLN A 271 -11.89 -2.61 -11.54
CA GLN A 271 -11.17 -1.44 -11.04
C GLN A 271 -10.73 -1.65 -9.58
N VAL A 272 -11.62 -2.17 -8.73
CA VAL A 272 -11.31 -2.46 -7.34
C VAL A 272 -10.21 -3.52 -7.24
N VAL A 273 -10.29 -4.60 -8.01
CA VAL A 273 -9.26 -5.65 -8.08
C VAL A 273 -7.91 -5.06 -8.52
N LEU A 274 -7.90 -4.23 -9.56
CA LEU A 274 -6.69 -3.60 -10.07
C LEU A 274 -6.04 -2.72 -8.98
N ASP A 275 -6.81 -1.84 -8.36
CA ASP A 275 -6.30 -0.89 -7.37
C ASP A 275 -5.77 -1.58 -6.11
N LYS A 276 -6.45 -2.63 -5.62
CA LYS A 276 -6.05 -3.37 -4.43
C LYS A 276 -4.82 -4.26 -4.63
N ASN A 277 -4.45 -4.54 -5.88
CA ASN A 277 -3.36 -5.46 -6.21
C ASN A 277 -2.18 -4.82 -6.95
N LYS A 278 -2.18 -3.49 -7.11
CA LYS A 278 -1.02 -2.74 -7.61
C LYS A 278 0.21 -2.89 -6.69
N PRO A 279 1.44 -2.87 -7.25
CA PRO A 279 1.79 -2.84 -8.67
C PRO A 279 1.88 -4.23 -9.32
N LYS A 280 1.50 -5.30 -8.60
CA LYS A 280 1.66 -6.68 -9.07
C LYS A 280 0.72 -6.99 -10.23
N ILE A 281 -0.54 -6.58 -10.10
CA ILE A 281 -1.54 -6.68 -11.17
C ILE A 281 -1.56 -5.36 -11.93
N GLN A 282 -1.52 -5.46 -13.26
CA GLN A 282 -1.54 -4.31 -14.18
C GLN A 282 -2.72 -4.37 -15.16
N THR A 283 -3.26 -5.57 -15.40
CA THR A 283 -4.39 -5.80 -16.30
C THR A 283 -5.38 -6.74 -15.62
N VAL A 284 -6.67 -6.43 -15.70
CA VAL A 284 -7.75 -7.29 -15.20
C VAL A 284 -8.64 -7.66 -16.37
N VAL A 285 -8.90 -8.95 -16.52
CA VAL A 285 -9.64 -9.54 -17.64
C VAL A 285 -10.76 -10.43 -17.16
N ASN A 286 -11.75 -10.65 -18.01
CA ASN A 286 -12.81 -11.63 -17.79
C ASN A 286 -12.98 -12.50 -19.03
N LYS A 287 -13.42 -13.75 -18.83
CA LYS A 287 -13.67 -14.68 -19.93
C LYS A 287 -15.01 -14.37 -20.61
N ILE A 288 -15.01 -14.42 -21.94
CA ILE A 288 -16.21 -14.38 -22.77
C ILE A 288 -16.54 -15.83 -23.15
N ASP A 289 -17.78 -16.26 -22.93
CA ASP A 289 -18.19 -17.68 -22.89
C ASP A 289 -18.23 -18.45 -24.23
N ALA A 290 -17.58 -17.94 -25.28
CA ALA A 290 -17.45 -18.65 -26.55
C ALA A 290 -16.08 -19.34 -26.67
N ILE A 291 -15.98 -20.60 -26.23
CA ILE A 291 -14.91 -21.50 -26.69
C ILE A 291 -15.40 -22.15 -27.99
N GLN A 292 -15.06 -21.54 -29.12
CA GLN A 292 -15.21 -22.16 -30.44
C GLN A 292 -13.99 -21.81 -31.30
N ASN A 293 -12.83 -22.40 -30.99
CA ASN A 293 -11.72 -22.42 -31.92
C ASN A 293 -10.86 -23.68 -31.75
N ASP A 294 -10.24 -24.09 -32.84
CA ASP A 294 -9.43 -25.32 -32.92
C ASP A 294 -8.19 -25.27 -32.00
N TYR A 295 -7.78 -24.05 -31.61
CA TYR A 295 -6.61 -23.77 -30.77
C TYR A 295 -6.91 -23.67 -29.26
N ARG A 296 -8.16 -23.86 -28.84
CA ARG A 296 -8.61 -23.77 -27.42
C ARG A 296 -8.22 -22.45 -26.73
N THR A 297 -8.10 -21.34 -27.46
CA THR A 297 -7.80 -20.03 -26.86
C THR A 297 -9.05 -19.47 -26.20
N MET A 298 -8.87 -18.78 -25.07
CA MET A 298 -9.97 -18.14 -24.35
C MET A 298 -10.19 -16.76 -24.95
N GLN A 299 -11.43 -16.42 -25.33
CA GLN A 299 -11.75 -15.03 -25.62
C GLN A 299 -11.81 -14.26 -24.31
N LEU A 300 -10.92 -13.28 -24.15
CA LEU A 300 -10.80 -12.46 -22.96
C LEU A 300 -11.18 -11.02 -23.27
N GLU A 301 -12.01 -10.42 -22.43
CA GLU A 301 -12.23 -8.98 -22.41
C GLU A 301 -11.34 -8.33 -21.36
N ILE A 302 -10.67 -7.23 -21.71
CA ILE A 302 -9.97 -6.39 -20.75
C ILE A 302 -11.00 -5.49 -20.07
N LEU A 303 -11.04 -5.53 -18.74
CA LEU A 303 -11.98 -4.78 -17.93
C LEU A 303 -11.35 -3.56 -17.26
N ALA A 304 -10.06 -3.64 -16.91
CA ALA A 304 -9.32 -2.53 -16.30
C ALA A 304 -7.80 -2.70 -16.52
N GLY A 305 -7.07 -1.57 -16.54
CA GLY A 305 -5.61 -1.57 -16.57
C GLY A 305 -5.01 -1.37 -17.96
N HIS A 306 -3.87 -2.00 -18.24
CA HIS A 306 -3.18 -1.89 -19.53
C HIS A 306 -3.87 -2.71 -20.62
N ASP A 307 -3.82 -2.22 -21.85
CA ASP A 307 -4.38 -2.89 -23.03
C ASP A 307 -3.41 -3.96 -23.61
N SER A 308 -2.94 -4.86 -22.74
CA SER A 308 -1.98 -5.91 -23.11
C SER A 308 -2.31 -7.22 -22.41
N LEU A 309 -2.37 -8.30 -23.20
CA LEU A 309 -2.54 -9.69 -22.73
C LEU A 309 -1.24 -10.50 -22.75
N VAL A 310 -0.14 -9.86 -23.18
CA VAL A 310 1.21 -10.42 -23.12
C VAL A 310 1.75 -10.29 -21.71
N THR A 311 2.22 -11.39 -21.13
CA THR A 311 2.76 -11.42 -19.76
C THR A 311 3.91 -12.41 -19.62
N THR A 312 4.63 -12.30 -18.50
CA THR A 312 5.66 -13.28 -18.11
C THR A 312 5.21 -14.01 -16.85
N VAL A 313 5.08 -15.32 -16.96
CA VAL A 313 4.77 -16.21 -15.84
C VAL A 313 6.07 -16.80 -15.31
N ILE A 314 6.22 -16.83 -13.99
CA ILE A 314 7.32 -17.52 -13.32
C ILE A 314 6.73 -18.73 -12.62
N GLU A 315 7.12 -19.92 -13.06
CA GLU A 315 6.64 -21.18 -12.51
C GLU A 315 7.83 -22.10 -12.22
N SER A 316 7.96 -22.58 -10.98
CA SER A 316 9.06 -23.47 -10.57
C SER A 316 10.47 -22.94 -10.89
N GLY A 317 10.65 -21.62 -10.91
CA GLY A 317 11.91 -20.95 -11.28
C GLY A 317 12.15 -20.80 -12.78
N LEU A 318 11.25 -21.31 -13.63
CA LEU A 318 11.26 -21.14 -15.08
C LEU A 318 10.41 -19.93 -15.47
N ARG A 319 10.77 -19.29 -16.58
CA ARG A 319 10.08 -18.10 -17.08
C ARG A 319 9.39 -18.41 -18.39
N PHE A 320 8.14 -18.01 -18.53
CA PHE A 320 7.33 -18.23 -19.72
C PHE A 320 6.73 -16.90 -20.16
N GLN A 321 7.07 -16.45 -21.35
CA GLN A 321 6.33 -15.43 -22.06
C GLN A 321 5.11 -16.07 -22.69
N VAL A 322 3.95 -15.45 -22.47
CA VAL A 322 2.66 -15.94 -22.93
C VAL A 322 1.81 -14.75 -23.34
N ASP A 323 1.01 -14.93 -24.39
CA ASP A 323 -0.04 -14.01 -24.77
C ASP A 323 -1.41 -14.69 -24.65
N LEU A 324 -2.18 -14.30 -23.64
CA LEU A 324 -3.45 -14.96 -23.34
C LEU A 324 -4.51 -14.75 -24.44
N ALA A 325 -4.29 -13.83 -25.38
CA ALA A 325 -5.16 -13.68 -26.55
C ALA A 325 -4.98 -14.81 -27.58
N THR A 326 -3.75 -15.29 -27.73
CA THR A 326 -3.32 -16.14 -28.84
C THR A 326 -2.93 -17.55 -28.43
N VAL A 327 -2.65 -17.81 -27.15
CA VAL A 327 -2.23 -19.13 -26.65
C VAL A 327 -3.00 -19.56 -25.41
N TYR A 328 -3.12 -20.87 -25.21
CA TYR A 328 -3.69 -21.44 -24.00
C TYR A 328 -2.65 -21.50 -22.87
N TRP A 329 -3.02 -21.00 -21.68
CA TRP A 329 -2.24 -21.13 -20.45
C TRP A 329 -3.16 -21.43 -19.25
N ASN A 330 -2.69 -22.27 -18.33
CA ASN A 330 -3.39 -22.55 -17.08
C ASN A 330 -2.39 -22.71 -15.93
N SER A 331 -2.42 -21.77 -14.98
CA SER A 331 -1.52 -21.73 -13.83
C SER A 331 -1.85 -22.82 -12.81
N ARG A 332 -3.11 -23.31 -12.76
CA ARG A 332 -3.55 -24.35 -11.80
C ARG A 332 -2.91 -25.71 -12.06
N LEU A 333 -2.46 -25.96 -13.29
CA LEU A 333 -1.78 -27.19 -13.66
C LEU A 333 -0.31 -27.24 -13.21
N SER A 334 0.19 -26.21 -12.51
CA SER A 334 1.59 -26.16 -12.04
C SER A 334 1.98 -27.35 -11.17
N THR A 335 1.10 -27.76 -10.24
CA THR A 335 1.34 -28.90 -9.35
C THR A 335 1.46 -30.22 -10.13
N GLU A 336 0.62 -30.39 -11.14
CA GLU A 336 0.65 -31.57 -12.01
C GLU A 336 1.93 -31.60 -12.85
N ARG A 337 2.35 -30.46 -13.41
CA ARG A 337 3.64 -30.34 -14.12
C ARG A 337 4.82 -30.69 -13.23
N GLN A 338 4.84 -30.19 -11.99
CA GLN A 338 5.87 -30.54 -11.02
C GLN A 338 5.84 -32.03 -10.66
N ARG A 339 4.65 -32.64 -10.54
CA ARG A 339 4.51 -34.08 -10.28
C ARG A 339 5.15 -34.91 -11.40
N LEU A 340 4.91 -34.56 -12.67
CA LEU A 340 5.54 -35.23 -13.81
C LEU A 340 7.06 -35.13 -13.74
N VAL A 341 7.58 -33.92 -13.55
CA VAL A 341 9.03 -33.68 -13.51
C VAL A 341 9.69 -34.37 -12.32
N ASN A 342 9.10 -34.30 -11.13
CA ASN A 342 9.74 -34.81 -9.92
C ASN A 342 9.61 -36.34 -9.80
N ASN A 343 8.43 -36.89 -10.11
CA ASN A 343 8.08 -38.25 -9.71
C ASN A 343 8.05 -39.24 -10.89
N ILE A 344 7.93 -38.75 -12.12
CA ILE A 344 7.81 -39.63 -13.30
C ILE A 344 9.09 -39.60 -14.12
N PHE A 345 9.48 -38.42 -14.60
CA PHE A 345 10.62 -38.28 -15.51
C PHE A 345 11.95 -38.67 -14.86
N GLN A 346 12.80 -39.38 -15.60
CA GLN A 346 14.15 -39.77 -15.22
C GLN A 346 15.18 -39.08 -16.14
N ASN A 347 16.42 -39.00 -15.69
CA ASN A 347 17.48 -38.31 -16.43
C ASN A 347 17.82 -38.99 -17.78
N SER A 348 17.49 -40.28 -17.92
CA SER A 348 17.70 -41.07 -19.14
C SER A 348 16.61 -40.85 -20.20
N ASP A 349 15.48 -40.26 -19.82
CA ASP A 349 14.28 -40.27 -20.65
C ASP A 349 14.40 -39.30 -21.84
N VAL A 350 13.64 -39.61 -22.88
CA VAL A 350 13.32 -38.69 -23.97
C VAL A 350 11.82 -38.46 -23.92
N VAL A 351 11.39 -37.20 -23.83
CA VAL A 351 9.97 -36.84 -23.68
C VAL A 351 9.47 -36.24 -24.99
N CYS A 352 8.32 -36.71 -25.46
CA CYS A 352 7.62 -36.11 -26.60
C CYS A 352 6.35 -35.41 -26.08
N ASP A 353 6.35 -34.08 -26.16
CA ASP A 353 5.22 -33.22 -25.80
C ASP A 353 4.45 -32.84 -27.07
N VAL A 354 3.40 -33.60 -27.37
CA VAL A 354 2.64 -33.51 -28.64
C VAL A 354 1.70 -32.32 -28.73
N PHE A 355 1.39 -31.69 -27.59
CA PHE A 355 0.54 -30.49 -27.46
C PHE A 355 1.22 -29.51 -26.51
N SER A 356 2.42 -29.09 -26.87
CA SER A 356 3.32 -28.40 -25.95
C SER A 356 2.85 -26.99 -25.60
N GLY A 357 1.97 -26.38 -26.39
CA GLY A 357 1.64 -24.97 -26.30
C GLY A 357 2.92 -24.13 -26.26
N VAL A 358 2.99 -23.20 -25.31
CA VAL A 358 4.18 -22.37 -25.02
C VAL A 358 5.31 -23.10 -24.28
N GLY A 359 5.18 -24.40 -24.06
CA GLY A 359 6.19 -25.29 -23.49
C GLY A 359 6.20 -25.51 -21.98
N PRO A 360 5.11 -25.38 -21.20
CA PRO A 360 5.21 -25.52 -19.75
C PRO A 360 5.62 -26.93 -19.30
N ILE A 361 5.26 -27.99 -20.04
CA ILE A 361 5.76 -29.36 -19.78
C ILE A 361 7.12 -29.54 -20.44
N ALA A 362 7.25 -29.30 -21.75
CA ALA A 362 8.50 -29.46 -22.49
C ALA A 362 9.73 -28.80 -21.82
N ILE A 363 9.63 -27.51 -21.47
CA ILE A 363 10.71 -26.73 -20.84
C ILE A 363 11.02 -27.26 -19.43
N SER A 364 9.98 -27.62 -18.67
CA SER A 364 10.14 -28.18 -17.33
C SER A 364 10.81 -29.57 -17.38
N ALA A 365 10.41 -30.41 -18.33
CA ALA A 365 10.99 -31.73 -18.55
C ALA A 365 12.47 -31.63 -18.95
N ALA A 366 12.82 -30.72 -19.87
CA ALA A 366 14.18 -30.55 -20.38
C ALA A 366 15.21 -30.18 -19.30
N LYS A 367 14.78 -29.63 -18.15
CA LYS A 367 15.69 -29.42 -17.00
C LYS A 367 16.16 -30.74 -16.37
N LYS A 368 15.40 -31.82 -16.51
CA LYS A 368 15.70 -33.12 -15.91
C LYS A 368 16.12 -34.17 -16.94
N VAL A 369 15.34 -34.34 -18.01
CA VAL A 369 15.50 -35.44 -18.96
C VAL A 369 16.66 -35.22 -19.93
N LYS A 370 16.97 -36.26 -20.71
CA LYS A 370 18.06 -36.25 -21.70
C LYS A 370 17.73 -35.32 -22.86
N TYR A 371 16.53 -35.45 -23.42
CA TYR A 371 16.09 -34.69 -24.59
C TYR A 371 14.56 -34.58 -24.63
N VAL A 372 14.04 -33.55 -25.30
CA VAL A 372 12.61 -33.31 -25.45
C VAL A 372 12.28 -32.98 -26.90
N TYR A 373 11.23 -33.62 -27.43
CA TYR A 373 10.56 -33.21 -28.66
C TYR A 373 9.28 -32.46 -28.29
N ALA A 374 9.06 -31.29 -28.88
CA ALA A 374 7.89 -30.47 -28.63
C ALA A 374 7.17 -30.13 -29.94
N ASN A 375 5.85 -30.27 -29.95
CA ASN A 375 5.01 -29.97 -31.09
C ASN A 375 3.73 -29.27 -30.62
N ASP A 376 3.25 -28.31 -31.40
CA ASP A 376 1.93 -27.73 -31.22
C ASP A 376 1.35 -27.31 -32.58
N LEU A 377 0.02 -27.41 -32.70
CA LEU A 377 -0.69 -27.01 -33.91
C LEU A 377 -0.80 -25.49 -34.03
N ASN A 378 -0.82 -24.75 -32.91
CA ASN A 378 -0.98 -23.31 -32.91
C ASN A 378 0.37 -22.62 -33.22
N PRO A 379 0.51 -21.93 -34.37
CA PRO A 379 1.78 -21.28 -34.74
C PRO A 379 2.21 -20.21 -33.73
N ALA A 380 1.29 -19.46 -33.13
CA ALA A 380 1.62 -18.49 -32.10
C ALA A 380 2.18 -19.17 -30.84
N ALA A 381 1.69 -20.37 -30.50
CA ALA A 381 2.22 -21.13 -29.38
C ALA A 381 3.64 -21.63 -29.65
N VAL A 382 3.93 -22.03 -30.89
CA VAL A 382 5.28 -22.41 -31.35
C VAL A 382 6.24 -21.22 -31.28
N GLU A 383 5.84 -20.03 -31.74
CA GLU A 383 6.66 -18.81 -31.62
C GLU A 383 7.00 -18.49 -30.15
N TYR A 384 6.02 -18.58 -29.24
CA TYR A 384 6.28 -18.39 -27.82
C TYR A 384 7.11 -19.52 -27.20
N LEU A 385 6.93 -20.77 -27.64
CA LEU A 385 7.77 -21.89 -27.24
C LEU A 385 9.24 -21.63 -27.59
N GLU A 386 9.54 -21.21 -28.81
CA GLU A 386 10.90 -20.83 -29.25
C GLU A 386 11.53 -19.79 -28.33
N GLN A 387 10.81 -18.70 -28.09
CA GLN A 387 11.25 -17.63 -27.21
C GLN A 387 11.49 -18.15 -25.79
N ASN A 388 10.61 -19.02 -25.30
CA ASN A 388 10.71 -19.59 -23.96
C ASN A 388 11.86 -20.59 -23.83
N ILE A 389 12.19 -21.34 -24.87
CA ILE A 389 13.36 -22.23 -24.91
C ILE A 389 14.65 -21.41 -24.73
N VAL A 390 14.77 -20.32 -25.50
CA VAL A 390 15.92 -19.39 -25.40
C VAL A 390 15.95 -18.72 -24.02
N LEU A 391 14.80 -18.23 -23.55
CA LEU A 391 14.68 -17.55 -22.26
C LEU A 391 15.15 -18.43 -21.08
N ASN A 392 14.93 -19.75 -21.17
CA ASN A 392 15.34 -20.72 -20.16
C ASN A 392 16.67 -21.43 -20.45
N LYS A 393 17.36 -21.07 -21.55
CA LYS A 393 18.67 -21.61 -21.97
C LYS A 393 18.63 -23.12 -22.22
N LEU A 394 17.69 -23.58 -23.03
CA LEU A 394 17.42 -25.01 -23.30
C LEU A 394 17.49 -25.38 -24.79
N GLU A 395 18.09 -24.53 -25.62
CA GLU A 395 18.17 -24.66 -27.07
C GLU A 395 18.84 -25.98 -27.53
N ARG A 396 19.71 -26.54 -26.68
CA ARG A 396 20.41 -27.81 -26.97
C ARG A 396 19.69 -29.06 -26.50
N LYS A 397 18.55 -28.91 -25.82
CA LYS A 397 17.82 -30.00 -25.17
C LYS A 397 16.42 -30.23 -25.72
N ILE A 398 15.90 -29.27 -26.48
CA ILE A 398 14.54 -29.30 -27.00
C ILE A 398 14.63 -29.15 -28.52
N GLU A 399 14.03 -30.09 -29.24
CA GLU A 399 13.80 -30.02 -30.67
C GLU A 399 12.31 -29.80 -30.91
N MET A 400 11.98 -28.83 -31.76
CA MET A 400 10.59 -28.58 -32.12
C MET A 400 10.30 -29.26 -33.44
N CYS A 401 9.14 -29.90 -33.51
CA CYS A 401 8.60 -30.41 -34.75
C CYS A 401 7.37 -29.56 -35.07
N SER A 402 7.31 -28.98 -36.27
CA SER A 402 6.11 -28.38 -36.84
C SER A 402 5.74 -29.12 -38.12
N GLU A 403 4.46 -29.18 -38.47
CA GLU A 403 3.95 -29.96 -39.62
C GLU A 403 4.50 -29.52 -41.00
N GLU A 404 5.34 -28.48 -41.07
CA GLU A 404 5.97 -28.00 -42.30
C GLU A 404 7.40 -28.56 -42.56
N SER A 405 7.92 -29.47 -41.72
CA SER A 405 9.30 -30.00 -41.82
C SER A 405 9.42 -31.42 -42.35
#